data_AF-A0A8J8F5G4-F1
#
_entry.id   AF-A0A8J8F5G4-F1
#
_cell.length_a   1.000
_cell.length_b   1.000
_cell.length_c   1.000
_cell.angle_alpha   90.00
_cell.angle_beta   90.00
_cell.angle_gamma   90.00
#
_symmetry.space_group_name_H-M   'P 1'
#
loop_
_entity.id
_entity.type
_entity.pdbx_description
1 polymer ?
#
loop_
_entity_poly.entity_id
_entity_poly.type
_entity_poly.pdbx_seq_one_letter_code
_entity_poly.pdbx_strand_id
1 'polypeptide(L)'
;MCGTVSLEYRDATTDGLNGGRTAVADDAVGLVSKADSTSDPTRRSPNVTVLGRAVVVRRERQTRIADGNGDMDTEETDEERAGFTRRQLLAGLAGSTASVATVGTLGYARLDPVDRLEVRLWFSERAAAYGGVVERVREYLEALLAYDYWELELSVGGTVAVSREDGASVTSDGEWPATLASGAVGLGGVDPVADVNLLVTDGQMTTAPTGFALPHVASVGGARHLAALPPFDELEGVRDGGAVHRIVPDERPVRTIQVLLHEVGHALGLDHDHGVVFRDGERVVATPMLSSYAWDPDYEGDRSRCGREYPPADGRERALSLAFSTCARRGLESYDGTGL
;
A
#
# COMPACT_ATOMS: atom_id res chain seq x y z
N MET A 1 -43.20 -6.07 13.74
CA MET A 1 -42.95 -5.76 15.17
C MET A 1 -41.47 -5.41 15.27
N CYS A 2 -41.16 -4.11 15.31
CA CYS A 2 -39.78 -3.63 15.43
C CYS A 2 -39.41 -3.58 16.92
N GLY A 3 -38.37 -4.31 17.32
CA GLY A 3 -37.79 -4.25 18.66
C GLY A 3 -36.49 -3.45 18.60
N THR A 4 -36.49 -2.28 19.21
CA THR A 4 -35.31 -1.46 19.47
C THR A 4 -34.63 -2.00 20.73
N VAL A 5 -33.33 -2.33 20.67
CA VAL A 5 -32.54 -2.66 21.86
C VAL A 5 -31.54 -1.54 22.10
N SER A 6 -31.76 -0.81 23.19
CA SER A 6 -30.81 0.15 23.76
C SER A 6 -29.82 -0.59 24.65
N LEU A 7 -28.52 -0.32 24.50
CA LEU A 7 -27.50 -0.79 25.44
C LEU A 7 -27.03 0.40 26.30
N GLU A 8 -27.33 0.30 27.60
CA GLU A 8 -26.84 1.19 28.64
C GLU A 8 -25.35 0.96 28.91
N TYR A 9 -24.60 2.04 28.99
CA TYR A 9 -23.21 2.09 29.44
C TYR A 9 -23.17 1.96 30.97
N ARG A 10 -22.50 0.93 31.49
CA ARG A 10 -22.16 0.83 32.91
C ARG A 10 -20.64 0.86 33.09
N ASP A 11 -20.22 1.88 33.82
CA ASP A 11 -18.87 2.09 34.32
C ASP A 11 -18.67 1.25 35.59
N ALA A 12 -17.51 0.61 35.75
CA ALA A 12 -17.14 -0.09 36.98
C ALA A 12 -15.63 -0.13 37.16
N THR A 13 -15.13 0.81 37.96
CA THR A 13 -13.83 0.74 38.63
C THR A 13 -13.86 -0.20 39.84
N THR A 14 -12.81 -1.02 39.95
CA THR A 14 -12.17 -1.64 41.14
C THR A 14 -13.00 -2.50 42.11
N ASP A 15 -12.70 -3.81 42.17
CA ASP A 15 -12.07 -4.47 43.34
C ASP A 15 -11.85 -5.99 43.14
N GLY A 16 -10.74 -6.51 43.71
CA GLY A 16 -10.77 -7.79 44.45
C GLY A 16 -10.26 -9.09 43.80
N LEU A 17 -9.09 -9.53 44.27
CA LEU A 17 -8.38 -10.80 44.08
C LEU A 17 -9.21 -12.10 44.32
N ASN A 18 -9.09 -13.11 43.43
CA ASN A 18 -8.57 -14.48 43.73
C ASN A 18 -8.84 -15.50 42.59
N GLY A 19 -7.84 -16.35 42.32
CA GLY A 19 -8.07 -17.79 42.08
C GLY A 19 -8.17 -18.31 40.64
N GLY A 20 -7.02 -18.73 40.10
CA GLY A 20 -6.79 -19.89 39.22
C GLY A 20 -7.88 -20.37 38.24
N ARG A 21 -7.61 -20.22 36.95
CA ARG A 21 -7.68 -21.29 35.95
C ARG A 21 -7.06 -20.82 34.63
N THR A 22 -6.15 -21.64 34.10
CA THR A 22 -5.64 -21.57 32.74
C THR A 22 -6.80 -21.65 31.74
N ALA A 23 -6.96 -20.60 30.94
CA ALA A 23 -7.76 -20.61 29.73
C ALA A 23 -6.90 -20.00 28.61
N VAL A 24 -6.65 -20.81 27.59
CA VAL A 24 -6.09 -20.40 26.30
C VAL A 24 -7.14 -19.48 25.67
N ALA A 25 -6.77 -18.23 25.43
CA ALA A 25 -7.60 -17.28 24.69
C ALA A 25 -7.14 -17.29 23.23
N ASP A 26 -7.97 -17.86 22.37
CA ASP A 26 -7.91 -17.67 20.92
C ASP A 26 -8.29 -16.21 20.62
N ASP A 27 -7.29 -15.39 20.26
CA ASP A 27 -7.51 -14.04 19.72
C ASP A 27 -7.90 -14.15 18.24
N ALA A 28 -9.20 -14.33 17.99
CA ALA A 28 -9.79 -14.06 16.69
C ALA A 28 -9.97 -12.54 16.54
N VAL A 29 -9.01 -11.89 15.88
CA VAL A 29 -9.10 -10.46 15.54
C VAL A 29 -10.07 -10.31 14.36
N GLY A 30 -11.24 -9.71 14.61
CA GLY A 30 -12.18 -9.31 13.57
C GLY A 30 -11.61 -8.17 12.75
N LEU A 31 -11.46 -8.39 11.44
CA LEU A 31 -11.04 -7.40 10.46
C LEU A 31 -12.28 -6.96 9.67
N VAL A 32 -12.37 -5.66 9.40
CA VAL A 32 -13.48 -5.08 8.65
C VAL A 32 -13.13 -5.10 7.17
N SER A 33 -13.85 -5.91 6.41
CA SER A 33 -13.80 -5.95 4.94
C SER A 33 -14.16 -4.60 4.35
N LYS A 34 -13.32 -4.07 3.45
CA LYS A 34 -13.70 -2.95 2.58
C LYS A 34 -14.25 -3.53 1.29
N ALA A 35 -15.58 -3.48 1.20
CA ALA A 35 -16.33 -3.70 -0.01
C ALA A 35 -15.90 -2.73 -1.11
N ASP A 36 -16.01 -3.27 -2.32
CA ASP A 36 -15.80 -2.62 -3.59
C ASP A 36 -16.53 -1.26 -3.69
N SER A 37 -15.94 -0.37 -4.48
CA SER A 37 -16.38 1.00 -4.69
C SER A 37 -17.83 1.09 -5.20
N THR A 38 -18.75 1.60 -4.37
CA THR A 38 -19.94 2.35 -4.84
C THR A 38 -20.20 3.59 -3.96
N SER A 39 -19.76 4.74 -4.47
CA SER A 39 -20.26 6.12 -4.31
C SER A 39 -21.10 6.48 -3.06
N ASP A 40 -20.47 7.15 -2.10
CA ASP A 40 -21.14 8.15 -1.24
C ASP A 40 -21.15 9.51 -1.97
N PRO A 41 -22.31 10.06 -2.38
CA PRO A 41 -22.38 11.29 -3.16
C PRO A 41 -22.04 12.57 -2.38
N THR A 42 -21.73 12.47 -1.08
CA THR A 42 -21.46 13.65 -0.23
C THR A 42 -19.98 13.95 0.01
N ARG A 43 -19.07 13.06 -0.43
CA ARG A 43 -17.61 13.28 -0.36
C ARG A 43 -17.02 13.40 -1.76
N ARG A 44 -16.86 14.63 -2.27
CA ARG A 44 -16.00 14.87 -3.43
C ARG A 44 -14.54 14.87 -3.00
N SER A 45 -13.80 13.87 -3.41
CA SER A 45 -12.33 13.89 -3.43
C SER A 45 -11.84 15.05 -4.32
N PRO A 46 -10.71 15.70 -4.00
CA PRO A 46 -10.15 16.70 -4.88
C PRO A 46 -9.74 16.06 -6.21
N ASN A 47 -10.20 16.64 -7.32
CA ASN A 47 -9.71 16.28 -8.65
C ASN A 47 -8.27 16.75 -8.78
N VAL A 48 -7.32 15.81 -8.72
CA VAL A 48 -5.93 16.06 -9.09
C VAL A 48 -5.80 15.76 -10.57
N THR A 49 -5.54 16.79 -11.37
CA THR A 49 -5.18 16.63 -12.78
C THR A 49 -3.72 17.01 -12.94
N VAL A 50 -2.88 16.03 -13.28
CA VAL A 50 -1.46 16.26 -13.57
C VAL A 50 -1.34 16.63 -15.05
N LEU A 51 -0.92 17.87 -15.34
CA LEU A 51 -0.58 18.33 -16.69
C LEU A 51 0.93 18.64 -16.71
N GLY A 52 1.76 17.63 -16.98
CA GLY A 52 3.20 17.80 -17.09
C GLY A 52 3.88 18.31 -15.80
N ARG A 53 5.04 18.97 -15.95
CA ARG A 53 6.00 19.36 -14.89
C ARG A 53 5.52 20.40 -13.86
N ALA A 54 4.21 20.62 -13.70
CA ALA A 54 3.67 21.48 -12.66
C ALA A 54 2.40 20.89 -12.06
N VAL A 55 2.37 20.74 -10.72
CA VAL A 55 1.19 20.36 -9.96
C VAL A 55 0.51 21.63 -9.45
N VAL A 56 -0.72 21.88 -9.90
CA VAL A 56 -1.57 22.98 -9.40
C VAL A 56 -2.61 22.40 -8.46
N VAL A 57 -2.48 22.67 -7.16
CA VAL A 57 -3.48 22.31 -6.16
C VAL A 57 -4.46 23.47 -6.01
N ARG A 58 -5.70 23.29 -6.46
CA ARG A 58 -6.78 24.28 -6.27
C ARG A 58 -7.56 23.94 -5.01
N ARG A 59 -7.39 24.75 -3.95
CA ARG A 59 -8.13 24.62 -2.69
C ARG A 59 -9.45 25.38 -2.81
N GLU A 60 -10.58 24.68 -2.93
CA GLU A 60 -11.88 25.32 -2.79
C GLU A 60 -12.11 25.70 -1.33
N ARG A 61 -12.30 27.00 -1.08
CA ARG A 61 -12.59 27.56 0.24
C ARG A 61 -14.09 27.39 0.50
N GLN A 62 -14.47 26.47 1.39
CA GLN A 62 -15.84 26.39 1.90
C GLN A 62 -16.11 27.55 2.87
N THR A 63 -16.85 28.55 2.41
CA THR A 63 -17.56 29.49 3.30
C THR A 63 -18.81 28.80 3.83
N ARG A 64 -18.90 28.58 5.16
CA ARG A 64 -20.17 28.27 5.83
C ARG A 64 -21.09 29.47 5.70
N ILE A 65 -22.26 29.28 5.09
CA ILE A 65 -23.39 30.19 5.20
C ILE A 65 -24.31 29.62 6.29
N ALA A 66 -24.55 30.40 7.33
CA ALA A 66 -25.59 30.16 8.31
C ALA A 66 -26.89 30.78 7.79
N ASP A 67 -27.99 30.03 7.84
CA ASP A 67 -29.33 30.52 7.55
C ASP A 67 -29.75 31.55 8.61
N GLY A 68 -30.23 32.71 8.14
CA GLY A 68 -30.81 33.75 8.99
C GLY A 68 -31.24 34.98 8.19
N ASN A 69 -32.53 35.06 7.88
CA ASN A 69 -33.34 36.20 7.42
C ASN A 69 -32.69 37.59 7.22
N GLY A 70 -32.90 38.15 6.03
CA GLY A 70 -33.70 39.37 5.85
C GLY A 70 -33.02 40.75 5.89
N ASP A 71 -33.11 41.42 4.73
CA ASP A 71 -33.12 42.86 4.44
C ASP A 71 -31.84 43.65 4.08
N MET A 72 -32.09 44.49 3.06
CA MET A 72 -31.31 45.46 2.28
C MET A 72 -30.08 46.11 2.93
N ASP A 73 -29.01 46.29 2.15
CA ASP A 73 -28.78 47.53 1.40
C ASP A 73 -27.62 47.40 0.39
N THR A 74 -27.78 48.15 -0.70
CA THR A 74 -26.85 48.38 -1.82
C THR A 74 -25.54 49.04 -1.39
N GLU A 75 -24.42 48.64 -1.99
CA GLU A 75 -23.44 49.61 -2.51
C GLU A 75 -22.56 48.99 -3.60
N GLU A 76 -22.28 49.84 -4.58
CA GLU A 76 -21.74 49.62 -5.92
C GLU A 76 -20.21 49.81 -5.92
N THR A 77 -19.61 49.59 -7.10
CA THR A 77 -18.24 49.96 -7.54
C THR A 77 -17.12 48.99 -7.13
N ASP A 78 -16.19 48.55 -7.99
CA ASP A 78 -15.80 49.06 -9.30
C ASP A 78 -15.15 47.97 -10.16
N GLU A 79 -15.14 48.27 -11.45
CA GLU A 79 -14.56 47.57 -12.59
C GLU A 79 -13.07 47.21 -12.45
N GLU A 80 -12.65 46.04 -12.98
CA GLU A 80 -11.61 46.07 -14.02
C GLU A 80 -11.72 44.88 -14.98
N ARG A 81 -11.93 45.21 -16.25
CA ARG A 81 -11.95 44.33 -17.42
C ARG A 81 -10.52 43.95 -17.81
N ALA A 82 -10.33 42.69 -18.17
CA ALA A 82 -9.43 42.33 -19.27
C ALA A 82 -10.02 41.12 -20.01
N GLY A 83 -10.67 41.41 -21.14
CA GLY A 83 -11.28 40.42 -22.01
C GLY A 83 -10.25 39.72 -22.90
N PHE A 84 -10.52 38.46 -23.24
CA PHE A 84 -9.87 37.78 -24.35
C PHE A 84 -10.93 37.40 -25.39
N THR A 85 -10.84 38.04 -26.54
CA THR A 85 -11.79 37.94 -27.66
C THR A 85 -11.56 36.65 -28.46
N ARG A 86 -12.67 35.98 -28.76
CA ARG A 86 -12.78 34.82 -29.66
C ARG A 86 -13.38 35.30 -31.00
N ARG A 87 -12.72 35.08 -32.14
CA ARG A 87 -13.30 34.97 -33.51
C ARG A 87 -12.22 34.61 -34.55
N GLN A 88 -12.32 33.43 -35.18
CA GLN A 88 -12.74 33.14 -36.59
C GLN A 88 -11.57 33.25 -37.60
N LEU A 89 -11.06 32.16 -38.19
CA LEU A 89 -11.55 31.25 -39.27
C LEU A 89 -11.28 31.74 -40.72
N LEU A 90 -10.77 30.79 -41.54
CA LEU A 90 -10.73 30.69 -43.03
C LEU A 90 -9.58 31.44 -43.74
N ALA A 91 -8.90 30.93 -44.78
CA ALA A 91 -8.99 29.71 -45.59
C ALA A 91 -7.70 29.55 -46.43
N GLY A 92 -7.42 28.34 -46.91
CA GLY A 92 -6.39 28.09 -47.93
C GLY A 92 -6.26 26.61 -48.30
N LEU A 93 -7.14 26.12 -49.17
CA LEU A 93 -7.08 24.80 -49.83
C LEU A 93 -6.29 24.91 -51.14
N ALA A 94 -5.30 24.05 -51.37
CA ALA A 94 -5.00 23.42 -52.67
C ALA A 94 -3.85 22.40 -52.54
N GLY A 95 -4.09 21.13 -52.87
CA GLY A 95 -3.04 20.13 -53.08
C GLY A 95 -3.43 18.71 -52.70
N SER A 96 -4.22 18.05 -53.55
CA SER A 96 -4.57 16.62 -53.41
C SER A 96 -3.42 15.75 -53.94
N THR A 97 -2.96 14.75 -53.19
CA THR A 97 -2.77 13.36 -53.67
C THR A 97 -2.38 12.42 -52.52
N ALA A 98 -3.23 11.41 -52.33
CA ALA A 98 -2.96 10.05 -51.83
C ALA A 98 -1.74 9.81 -50.92
N SER A 99 -1.99 9.36 -49.68
CA SER A 99 -1.44 8.09 -49.18
C SER A 99 -1.93 7.76 -47.76
N VAL A 100 -2.46 6.54 -47.67
CA VAL A 100 -2.51 5.63 -46.52
C VAL A 100 -3.37 6.07 -45.32
N ALA A 101 -4.50 5.39 -45.19
CA ALA A 101 -5.16 5.20 -43.92
C ALA A 101 -4.17 4.55 -42.94
N THR A 102 -3.60 5.34 -42.05
CA THR A 102 -2.92 4.80 -40.87
C THR A 102 -4.00 4.27 -39.96
N VAL A 103 -4.39 3.01 -40.15
CA VAL A 103 -4.91 2.20 -39.05
C VAL A 103 -3.76 2.17 -38.04
N GLY A 104 -3.83 3.04 -37.04
CA GLY A 104 -2.90 3.00 -35.92
C GLY A 104 -3.12 1.68 -35.20
N THR A 105 -2.36 0.65 -35.58
CA THR A 105 -1.98 -0.41 -34.65
C THR A 105 -1.35 0.32 -33.48
N LEU A 106 -2.09 0.43 -32.37
CA LEU A 106 -1.53 0.63 -31.05
C LEU A 106 -0.64 -0.60 -30.81
N GLY A 107 0.61 -0.49 -31.26
CA GLY A 107 1.65 -1.37 -30.80
C GLY A 107 1.76 -1.12 -29.32
N TYR A 108 1.28 -2.08 -28.51
CA TYR A 108 1.79 -2.23 -27.16
C TYR A 108 3.29 -2.41 -27.31
N ALA A 109 4.05 -1.33 -27.15
CA ALA A 109 5.45 -1.44 -26.84
C ALA A 109 5.47 -2.16 -25.50
N ARG A 110 5.78 -3.46 -25.52
CA ARG A 110 6.27 -4.11 -24.31
C ARG A 110 7.57 -3.40 -24.02
N LEU A 111 7.57 -2.59 -22.98
CA LEU A 111 8.80 -2.09 -22.41
C LEU A 111 9.60 -3.32 -21.96
N ASP A 112 10.90 -3.29 -22.19
CA ASP A 112 11.76 -4.36 -21.75
C ASP A 112 11.72 -4.42 -20.21
N PRO A 113 11.70 -5.62 -19.60
CA PRO A 113 11.77 -5.77 -18.15
C PRO A 113 12.96 -4.99 -17.59
N VAL A 114 12.84 -4.51 -16.34
CA VAL A 114 13.98 -3.85 -15.69
C VAL A 114 15.07 -4.86 -15.37
N ASP A 115 16.29 -4.60 -15.84
CA ASP A 115 17.46 -5.44 -15.52
C ASP A 115 18.00 -5.17 -14.10
N ARG A 116 17.51 -4.10 -13.44
CA ARG A 116 17.91 -3.66 -12.09
C ARG A 116 16.69 -3.16 -11.33
N LEU A 117 16.57 -3.58 -10.07
CA LEU A 117 15.52 -3.15 -9.15
C LEU A 117 16.12 -2.27 -8.04
N GLU A 118 15.80 -0.99 -8.03
CA GLU A 118 16.24 -0.04 -6.99
C GLU A 118 15.23 0.11 -5.86
N VAL A 119 15.58 -0.34 -4.66
CA VAL A 119 14.77 -0.12 -3.46
C VAL A 119 15.51 0.79 -2.49
N ARG A 120 14.88 1.89 -2.09
CA ARG A 120 15.40 2.80 -1.07
C ARG A 120 14.56 2.74 0.20
N LEU A 121 15.24 2.43 1.31
CA LEU A 121 14.69 2.33 2.64
C LEU A 121 14.75 3.67 3.36
N TRP A 122 13.61 4.08 3.90
CA TRP A 122 13.44 5.24 4.74
C TRP A 122 12.83 4.82 6.07
N PHE A 123 13.16 5.53 7.15
CA PHE A 123 12.66 5.21 8.48
C PHE A 123 12.06 6.46 9.11
N SER A 124 10.93 6.34 9.82
CA SER A 124 10.51 7.42 10.73
C SER A 124 11.56 7.65 11.81
N GLU A 125 11.56 8.83 12.43
CA GLU A 125 12.46 9.12 13.57
C GLU A 125 12.34 8.08 14.69
N ARG A 126 11.13 7.61 14.99
CA ARG A 126 10.91 6.56 15.98
C ARG A 126 11.34 5.19 15.51
N ALA A 127 11.09 4.85 14.25
CA ALA A 127 11.57 3.59 13.68
C ALA A 127 13.10 3.50 13.73
N ALA A 128 13.79 4.57 13.36
CA ALA A 128 15.25 4.64 13.36
C ALA A 128 15.88 4.51 14.75
N ALA A 129 15.12 4.71 15.82
CA ALA A 129 15.61 4.56 17.19
C ALA A 129 15.79 3.08 17.62
N TYR A 130 15.22 2.13 16.88
CA TYR A 130 15.41 0.70 17.15
C TYR A 130 16.73 0.21 16.58
N GLY A 131 17.66 -0.14 17.47
CA GLY A 131 18.96 -0.70 17.07
C GLY A 131 18.80 -1.97 16.23
N GLY A 132 19.54 -2.06 15.13
CA GLY A 132 19.53 -3.23 14.24
C GLY A 132 18.37 -3.28 13.24
N VAL A 133 17.40 -2.36 13.29
CA VAL A 133 16.23 -2.41 12.39
C VAL A 133 16.63 -2.24 10.92
N VAL A 134 17.61 -1.37 10.65
CA VAL A 134 18.08 -1.07 9.30
C VAL A 134 18.75 -2.30 8.70
N GLU A 135 19.68 -2.88 9.46
CA GLU A 135 20.42 -4.08 9.08
C GLU A 135 19.47 -5.25 8.87
N ARG A 136 18.48 -5.42 9.76
CA ARG A 136 17.53 -6.52 9.69
C ARG A 136 16.59 -6.43 8.51
N VAL A 137 16.01 -5.25 8.24
CA VAL A 137 15.14 -5.06 7.08
C VAL A 137 15.91 -5.28 5.78
N ARG A 138 17.14 -4.74 5.71
CA ARG A 138 18.03 -4.94 4.57
C ARG A 138 18.33 -6.42 4.35
N GLU A 139 18.76 -7.14 5.38
CA GLU A 139 19.06 -8.57 5.31
C GLU A 139 17.90 -9.38 4.72
N TYR A 140 16.68 -9.15 5.21
CA TYR A 140 15.49 -9.86 4.71
C TYR A 140 15.16 -9.49 3.26
N LEU A 141 15.26 -8.21 2.89
CA LEU A 141 14.99 -7.78 1.52
C LEU A 141 16.03 -8.30 0.53
N GLU A 142 17.32 -8.30 0.90
CA GLU A 142 18.38 -8.89 0.08
C GLU A 142 18.10 -10.36 -0.19
N ALA A 143 17.68 -11.10 0.84
CA ALA A 143 17.41 -12.53 0.71
C ALA A 143 16.10 -12.86 -0.05
N LEU A 144 15.09 -11.98 0.00
CA LEU A 144 13.74 -12.27 -0.50
C LEU A 144 13.40 -11.60 -1.83
N LEU A 145 14.19 -10.60 -2.26
CA LEU A 145 14.02 -9.90 -3.54
C LEU A 145 15.16 -10.14 -4.54
N ALA A 146 16.19 -10.91 -4.18
CA ALA A 146 17.24 -11.31 -5.13
C ALA A 146 16.73 -12.41 -6.08
N TYR A 147 16.17 -12.00 -7.22
CA TYR A 147 15.72 -12.90 -8.29
C TYR A 147 16.68 -12.88 -9.47
N ASP A 148 16.71 -13.96 -10.26
CA ASP A 148 17.63 -14.11 -11.39
C ASP A 148 17.34 -13.17 -12.58
N TYR A 149 16.18 -12.50 -12.59
CA TYR A 149 15.73 -11.61 -13.67
C TYR A 149 16.01 -10.13 -13.41
N TRP A 150 16.60 -9.76 -12.27
CA TRP A 150 17.10 -8.40 -12.03
C TRP A 150 18.31 -8.39 -11.08
N GLU A 151 19.12 -7.34 -11.15
CA GLU A 151 20.09 -7.00 -10.10
C GLU A 151 19.40 -6.16 -9.02
N LEU A 152 19.38 -6.65 -7.77
CA LEU A 152 18.77 -5.91 -6.66
C LEU A 152 19.76 -4.86 -6.11
N GLU A 153 19.32 -3.60 -6.07
CA GLU A 153 20.05 -2.52 -5.43
C GLU A 153 19.29 -1.94 -4.24
N LEU A 154 19.76 -2.28 -3.05
CA LEU A 154 19.23 -1.74 -1.80
C LEU A 154 20.07 -0.57 -1.30
N SER A 155 19.39 0.55 -1.02
CA SER A 155 19.98 1.73 -0.40
C SER A 155 19.19 2.18 0.82
N VAL A 156 19.84 2.90 1.72
CA VAL A 156 19.18 3.53 2.88
C VAL A 156 19.22 5.04 2.67
N GLY A 157 18.05 5.65 2.55
CA GLY A 157 17.90 7.09 2.36
C GLY A 157 18.07 7.89 3.66
N GLY A 158 17.72 7.28 4.79
CA GLY A 158 17.87 7.85 6.12
C GLY A 158 16.55 8.01 6.85
N THR A 159 16.47 9.04 7.70
CA THR A 159 15.33 9.28 8.59
C THR A 159 14.42 10.37 8.03
N VAL A 160 13.12 10.18 8.16
CA VAL A 160 12.08 11.11 7.71
C VAL A 160 11.19 11.47 8.90
N ALA A 161 10.89 12.75 9.09
CA ALA A 161 9.90 13.18 10.05
C ALA A 161 8.49 12.87 9.52
N VAL A 162 7.65 12.26 10.35
CA VAL A 162 6.27 11.91 9.99
C VAL A 162 5.29 12.48 11.01
N SER A 163 4.09 12.84 10.57
CA SER A 163 3.04 13.40 11.43
C SER A 163 2.42 12.35 12.36
N ARG A 164 2.53 11.08 11.98
CA ARG A 164 2.04 9.92 12.73
C ARG A 164 2.84 8.68 12.37
N GLU A 165 2.87 7.71 13.29
CA GLU A 165 3.59 6.45 13.06
C GLU A 165 2.74 5.40 12.34
N ASP A 166 1.44 5.59 12.15
CA ASP A 166 0.62 4.62 11.41
C ASP A 166 1.03 4.59 9.93
N GLY A 167 1.76 3.56 9.51
CA GLY A 167 2.39 3.47 8.19
C GLY A 167 1.36 3.63 7.07
N ALA A 168 0.25 2.90 7.18
CA ALA A 168 -0.84 2.97 6.20
C ALA A 168 -1.39 4.40 6.02
N SER A 169 -1.63 5.11 7.13
CA SER A 169 -2.13 6.48 7.10
C SER A 169 -1.13 7.46 6.49
N VAL A 170 0.17 7.32 6.75
CA VAL A 170 1.20 8.25 6.22
C VAL A 170 1.22 8.22 4.68
N THR A 171 1.02 7.06 4.05
CA THR A 171 0.95 7.00 2.58
C THR A 171 -0.44 7.31 2.04
N SER A 172 -1.50 6.76 2.63
CA SER A 172 -2.88 6.97 2.13
C SER A 172 -3.39 8.41 2.30
N ASP A 173 -2.94 9.14 3.33
CA ASP A 173 -3.23 10.58 3.50
C ASP A 173 -2.31 11.47 2.62
N GLY A 174 -1.34 10.88 1.91
CA GLY A 174 -0.48 11.56 0.95
C GLY A 174 0.78 12.22 1.52
N GLU A 175 1.08 12.06 2.82
CA GLU A 175 2.26 12.66 3.45
C GLU A 175 3.56 12.10 2.86
N TRP A 176 3.68 10.78 2.76
CA TRP A 176 4.88 10.16 2.20
C TRP A 176 5.04 10.43 0.69
N PRO A 177 4.01 10.25 -0.15
CA PRO A 177 4.07 10.65 -1.56
C PRO A 177 4.46 12.13 -1.78
N ALA A 178 3.92 13.06 -0.99
CA ALA A 178 4.26 14.48 -1.10
C ALA A 178 5.71 14.77 -0.71
N THR A 179 6.24 14.03 0.28
CA THR A 179 7.65 14.13 0.71
C THR A 179 8.59 13.67 -0.40
N LEU A 180 8.30 12.52 -1.03
CA LEU A 180 9.06 12.01 -2.17
C LEU A 180 8.99 12.96 -3.38
N ALA A 181 7.81 13.48 -3.70
CA ALA A 181 7.63 14.43 -4.80
C ALA A 181 8.42 15.73 -4.59
N SER A 182 8.50 16.21 -3.34
CA SER A 182 9.35 17.35 -2.99
C SER A 182 10.83 17.00 -3.20
N GLY A 183 11.25 15.83 -2.72
CA GLY A 183 12.63 15.34 -2.88
C GLY A 183 13.06 15.23 -4.34
N ALA A 184 12.18 14.73 -5.21
CA ALA A 184 12.42 14.59 -6.65
C ALA A 184 12.74 15.91 -7.37
N VAL A 185 12.27 17.05 -6.84
CA VAL A 185 12.59 18.39 -7.38
C VAL A 185 13.72 19.09 -6.61
N GLY A 186 14.46 18.35 -5.77
CA GLY A 186 15.56 18.85 -4.96
C GLY A 186 15.11 19.63 -3.72
N LEU A 187 13.86 19.47 -3.29
CA LEU A 187 13.31 20.14 -2.11
C LEU A 187 13.10 19.14 -0.96
N GLY A 188 13.71 19.42 0.18
CA GLY A 188 13.66 18.51 1.33
C GLY A 188 14.79 17.48 1.29
N GLY A 189 15.10 16.91 2.45
CA GLY A 189 16.25 16.00 2.65
C GLY A 189 16.02 14.57 2.14
N VAL A 190 15.16 14.38 1.14
CA VAL A 190 14.79 13.07 0.59
C VAL A 190 15.19 13.02 -0.89
N ASP A 191 15.81 11.92 -1.29
CA ASP A 191 16.24 11.66 -2.67
C ASP A 191 15.60 10.34 -3.13
N PRO A 192 14.47 10.38 -3.86
CA PRO A 192 13.74 9.17 -4.23
C PRO A 192 14.43 8.36 -5.32
N VAL A 193 14.23 7.04 -5.32
CA VAL A 193 14.63 6.13 -6.40
C VAL A 193 13.48 5.85 -7.36
N ALA A 194 13.78 5.26 -8.52
CA ALA A 194 12.79 5.00 -9.57
C ALA A 194 11.79 3.89 -9.20
N ASP A 195 12.26 2.79 -8.59
CA ASP A 195 11.42 1.61 -8.44
C ASP A 195 10.64 1.55 -7.15
N VAL A 196 11.27 1.50 -5.97
CA VAL A 196 10.54 1.40 -4.69
C VAL A 196 11.13 2.31 -3.62
N ASN A 197 10.31 3.23 -3.13
CA ASN A 197 10.61 4.06 -1.97
C ASN A 197 9.79 3.57 -0.78
N LEU A 198 10.43 2.76 0.08
CA LEU A 198 9.80 2.10 1.22
C LEU A 198 10.05 2.87 2.51
N LEU A 199 8.98 3.31 3.17
CA LEU A 199 9.03 3.94 4.49
C LEU A 199 8.63 2.94 5.60
N VAL A 200 9.53 2.73 6.56
CA VAL A 200 9.24 1.96 7.78
C VAL A 200 8.96 2.91 8.94
N THR A 201 7.82 2.73 9.62
CA THR A 201 7.42 3.51 10.79
C THR A 201 7.29 2.62 12.04
N ASP A 202 7.23 3.22 13.24
CA ASP A 202 6.94 2.50 14.49
C ASP A 202 5.43 2.31 14.73
N GLY A 203 4.66 2.22 13.64
CA GLY A 203 3.23 2.04 13.67
C GLY A 203 2.80 0.76 14.39
N GLN A 204 1.55 0.76 14.86
CA GLN A 204 0.94 -0.43 15.42
C GLN A 204 0.78 -1.54 14.36
N MET A 205 0.75 -2.80 14.80
CA MET A 205 0.55 -3.98 13.94
C MET A 205 -0.69 -4.81 14.36
N THR A 206 -1.61 -4.19 15.09
CA THR A 206 -2.78 -4.84 15.71
C THR A 206 -4.08 -4.58 14.96
N THR A 207 -4.20 -3.44 14.29
CA THR A 207 -5.41 -2.98 13.59
C THR A 207 -5.03 -2.70 12.15
N ALA A 208 -5.66 -3.39 11.20
CA ALA A 208 -5.46 -3.11 9.78
C ALA A 208 -6.16 -1.80 9.37
N PRO A 209 -5.65 -1.10 8.33
CA PRO A 209 -4.42 -1.38 7.60
C PRO A 209 -3.16 -1.00 8.40
N THR A 210 -2.10 -1.79 8.27
CA THR A 210 -0.81 -1.56 8.97
C THR A 210 0.31 -1.13 8.02
N GLY A 211 0.10 -1.37 6.72
CA GLY A 211 0.87 -0.84 5.61
C GLY A 211 -0.06 -0.32 4.52
N PHE A 212 0.52 0.39 3.57
CA PHE A 212 -0.16 0.85 2.36
C PHE A 212 0.87 1.11 1.27
N ALA A 213 0.49 0.84 0.03
CA ALA A 213 1.32 1.06 -1.14
C ALA A 213 0.53 1.66 -2.30
N LEU A 214 1.27 2.40 -3.11
CA LEU A 214 0.94 2.89 -4.44
C LEU A 214 2.09 2.49 -5.36
N PRO A 215 1.96 2.58 -6.68
CA PRO A 215 3.10 2.37 -7.57
C PRO A 215 4.34 3.13 -7.10
N HIS A 216 5.44 2.41 -6.95
CA HIS A 216 6.76 2.89 -6.51
C HIS A 216 6.88 3.44 -5.09
N VAL A 217 5.80 3.44 -4.31
CA VAL A 217 5.74 4.06 -2.97
C VAL A 217 5.09 3.10 -2.01
N ALA A 218 5.80 2.73 -0.94
CA ALA A 218 5.27 1.84 0.08
C ALA A 218 5.56 2.39 1.47
N SER A 219 4.70 2.04 2.43
CA SER A 219 4.94 2.29 3.84
C SER A 219 4.38 1.18 4.72
N VAL A 220 5.08 0.87 5.80
CA VAL A 220 4.65 -0.17 6.76
C VAL A 220 5.00 0.23 8.19
N GLY A 221 4.10 -0.07 9.13
CA GLY A 221 4.36 0.04 10.56
C GLY A 221 5.24 -1.07 11.13
N GLY A 222 5.38 -1.07 12.46
CA GLY A 222 5.97 -2.21 13.17
C GLY A 222 7.50 -2.26 13.22
N ALA A 223 8.21 -1.14 13.12
CA ALA A 223 9.67 -1.09 13.26
C ALA A 223 10.21 -1.88 14.47
N ARG A 224 9.56 -1.79 15.63
CA ARG A 224 9.92 -2.59 16.82
C ARG A 224 9.87 -4.11 16.62
N HIS A 225 8.97 -4.58 15.76
CA HIS A 225 8.79 -5.99 15.44
C HIS A 225 9.78 -6.43 14.37
N LEU A 226 10.10 -5.56 13.41
CA LEU A 226 11.17 -5.78 12.44
C LEU A 226 12.52 -5.88 13.15
N ALA A 227 12.83 -4.97 14.09
CA ALA A 227 14.06 -5.02 14.87
C ALA A 227 14.20 -6.31 15.72
N ALA A 228 13.07 -6.90 16.12
CA ALA A 228 13.03 -8.13 16.91
C ALA A 228 13.06 -9.42 16.06
N LEU A 229 13.15 -9.32 14.74
CA LEU A 229 13.30 -10.50 13.88
C LEU A 229 14.62 -11.22 14.21
N PRO A 230 14.62 -12.56 14.15
CA PRO A 230 15.86 -13.33 14.16
C PRO A 230 16.67 -13.05 12.87
N PRO A 231 17.96 -13.44 12.84
CA PRO A 231 18.70 -13.65 11.60
C PRO A 231 17.93 -14.47 10.56
N PHE A 232 18.04 -14.07 9.29
CA PHE A 232 17.31 -14.69 8.19
C PHE A 232 17.76 -16.14 7.94
N ASP A 233 19.04 -16.43 8.18
CA ASP A 233 19.62 -17.76 8.05
C ASP A 233 19.18 -18.72 9.17
N GLU A 234 18.77 -18.19 10.33
CA GLU A 234 18.19 -18.94 11.44
C GLU A 234 16.72 -19.33 11.20
N LEU A 235 16.03 -18.72 10.22
CA LEU A 235 14.66 -19.12 9.89
C LEU A 235 14.63 -20.50 9.23
N GLU A 236 13.72 -21.36 9.67
CA GLU A 236 13.50 -22.66 9.03
C GLU A 236 13.06 -22.49 7.56
N GLY A 237 13.58 -23.35 6.69
CA GLY A 237 13.26 -23.37 5.26
C GLY A 237 12.63 -24.70 4.86
N VAL A 238 11.52 -24.65 4.12
CA VAL A 238 10.86 -25.80 3.52
C VAL A 238 11.02 -25.72 2.00
N ARG A 239 11.20 -26.85 1.32
CA ARG A 239 11.25 -26.91 -0.15
C ARG A 239 9.90 -27.35 -0.69
N ASP A 240 9.27 -26.55 -1.56
CA ASP A 240 8.09 -26.94 -2.34
C ASP A 240 8.34 -26.68 -3.83
N GLY A 241 8.06 -27.66 -4.69
CA GLY A 241 8.22 -27.52 -6.14
C GLY A 241 9.63 -27.10 -6.63
N GLY A 242 10.67 -27.30 -5.82
CA GLY A 242 12.04 -26.84 -6.09
C GLY A 242 12.37 -25.42 -5.59
N ALA A 243 11.38 -24.66 -5.09
CA ALA A 243 11.58 -23.37 -4.44
C ALA A 243 11.81 -23.54 -2.94
N VAL A 244 12.72 -22.76 -2.35
CA VAL A 244 12.90 -22.68 -0.90
C VAL A 244 11.91 -21.65 -0.37
N HIS A 245 10.92 -22.09 0.39
CA HIS A 245 9.99 -21.24 1.13
C HIS A 245 10.48 -21.13 2.57
N ARG A 246 10.70 -19.92 3.07
CA ARG A 246 10.77 -19.70 4.53
C ARG A 246 9.34 -19.73 5.06
N ILE A 247 8.89 -20.91 5.48
CA ILE A 247 7.58 -21.11 6.10
C ILE A 247 7.76 -20.88 7.59
N VAL A 248 7.11 -19.85 8.10
CA VAL A 248 7.27 -19.36 9.47
C VAL A 248 5.92 -19.34 10.19
N PRO A 249 5.89 -19.49 11.52
CA PRO A 249 4.66 -19.31 12.30
C PRO A 249 4.03 -17.93 12.06
N ASP A 250 2.71 -17.79 12.20
CA ASP A 250 2.04 -16.48 12.12
C ASP A 250 2.24 -15.66 13.42
N GLU A 251 3.48 -15.27 13.68
CA GLU A 251 3.86 -14.43 14.81
C GLU A 251 4.15 -12.98 14.39
N ARG A 252 3.94 -12.01 15.29
CA ARG A 252 4.01 -10.58 14.95
C ARG A 252 5.30 -10.15 14.23
N PRO A 253 6.52 -10.54 14.64
CA PRO A 253 7.75 -10.16 13.92
C PRO A 253 7.74 -10.62 12.46
N VAL A 254 7.52 -11.92 12.23
CA VAL A 254 7.53 -12.51 10.89
C VAL A 254 6.33 -12.08 10.04
N ARG A 255 5.17 -11.83 10.67
CA ARG A 255 4.03 -11.20 10.00
C ARG A 255 4.37 -9.78 9.55
N THR A 256 5.09 -9.00 10.36
CA THR A 256 5.44 -7.62 10.01
C THR A 256 6.34 -7.56 8.78
N ILE A 257 7.36 -8.43 8.67
CA ILE A 257 8.17 -8.49 7.45
C ILE A 257 7.38 -9.03 6.27
N GLN A 258 6.41 -9.92 6.48
CA GLN A 258 5.54 -10.35 5.38
C GLN A 258 4.63 -9.22 4.88
N VAL A 259 4.08 -8.38 5.79
CA VAL A 259 3.33 -7.17 5.40
C VAL A 259 4.25 -6.20 4.66
N LEU A 260 5.49 -6.01 5.10
CA LEU A 260 6.46 -5.19 4.37
C LEU A 260 6.66 -5.69 2.93
N LEU A 261 6.82 -7.00 2.74
CA LEU A 261 6.92 -7.62 1.41
C LEU A 261 5.64 -7.46 0.59
N HIS A 262 4.48 -7.55 1.25
CA HIS A 262 3.18 -7.32 0.61
C HIS A 262 3.09 -5.90 0.03
N GLU A 263 3.46 -4.88 0.81
CA GLU A 263 3.47 -3.49 0.33
C GLU A 263 4.50 -3.26 -0.77
N VAL A 264 5.68 -3.88 -0.69
CA VAL A 264 6.66 -3.85 -1.79
C VAL A 264 6.09 -4.52 -3.05
N GLY A 265 5.37 -5.63 -2.91
CA GLY A 265 4.68 -6.29 -4.01
C GLY A 265 3.68 -5.37 -4.70
N HIS A 266 2.86 -4.65 -3.93
CA HIS A 266 1.95 -3.63 -4.47
C HIS A 266 2.69 -2.48 -5.16
N ALA A 267 3.79 -1.98 -4.58
CA ALA A 267 4.61 -0.94 -5.22
C ALA A 267 5.21 -1.38 -6.57
N LEU A 268 5.41 -2.69 -6.74
CA LEU A 268 5.87 -3.33 -7.98
C LEU A 268 4.73 -3.80 -8.90
N GLY A 269 3.48 -3.42 -8.61
CA GLY A 269 2.33 -3.70 -9.45
C GLY A 269 1.69 -5.08 -9.27
N LEU A 270 1.99 -5.78 -8.16
CA LEU A 270 1.23 -6.98 -7.80
C LEU A 270 -0.08 -6.60 -7.11
N ASP A 271 -1.13 -7.36 -7.41
CA ASP A 271 -2.42 -7.32 -6.70
C ASP A 271 -2.56 -8.53 -5.75
N HIS A 272 -3.58 -8.48 -4.89
CA HIS A 272 -3.91 -9.60 -3.98
C HIS A 272 -4.15 -10.93 -4.71
N ASP A 273 -4.60 -10.89 -5.97
CA ASP A 273 -4.90 -12.07 -6.78
C ASP A 273 -3.65 -12.88 -7.18
N HIS A 274 -2.45 -12.30 -7.02
CA HIS A 274 -1.16 -12.98 -7.16
C HIS A 274 -0.81 -13.81 -5.91
N GLY A 275 -1.54 -13.61 -4.82
CA GLY A 275 -1.45 -14.37 -3.58
C GLY A 275 -2.01 -15.78 -3.73
N VAL A 276 -1.40 -16.70 -3.00
CA VAL A 276 -1.88 -18.08 -2.87
C VAL A 276 -1.87 -18.53 -1.42
N VAL A 277 -2.78 -19.44 -1.12
CA VAL A 277 -2.80 -20.23 0.12
C VAL A 277 -2.63 -21.70 -0.25
N PHE A 278 -1.76 -22.41 0.46
CA PHE A 278 -1.53 -23.82 0.24
C PHE A 278 -1.37 -24.58 1.56
N ARG A 279 -1.41 -25.92 1.49
CA ARG A 279 -1.18 -26.78 2.64
C ARG A 279 0.27 -27.25 2.68
N ASP A 280 0.86 -27.24 3.87
CA ASP A 280 2.17 -27.83 4.16
C ASP A 280 2.06 -28.69 5.43
N GLY A 281 1.92 -30.00 5.27
CA GLY A 281 1.56 -30.91 6.36
C GLY A 281 0.24 -30.51 7.03
N GLU A 282 0.30 -30.23 8.33
CA GLU A 282 -0.84 -29.78 9.14
C GLU A 282 -1.08 -28.26 9.06
N ARG A 283 -0.19 -27.52 8.41
CA ARG A 283 -0.25 -26.07 8.29
C ARG A 283 -1.01 -25.63 7.05
N VAL A 284 -1.67 -24.47 7.18
CA VAL A 284 -2.14 -23.68 6.03
C VAL A 284 -1.24 -22.46 5.93
N VAL A 285 -0.68 -22.24 4.75
CA VAL A 285 0.40 -21.27 4.50
C VAL A 285 -0.08 -20.20 3.54
N ALA A 286 -0.03 -18.94 3.96
CA ALA A 286 -0.33 -17.78 3.12
C ALA A 286 0.95 -17.13 2.57
N THR A 287 0.97 -16.80 1.29
CA THR A 287 2.07 -16.05 0.64
C THR A 287 1.88 -14.53 0.77
N PRO A 288 2.92 -13.70 0.54
CA PRO A 288 2.90 -12.27 0.86
C PRO A 288 1.70 -11.51 0.31
N MET A 289 1.33 -11.70 -0.97
CA MET A 289 0.23 -10.94 -1.58
C MET A 289 -1.17 -11.24 -1.01
N LEU A 290 -1.33 -12.31 -0.22
CA LEU A 290 -2.55 -12.55 0.54
C LEU A 290 -2.39 -12.31 2.04
N SER A 291 -1.20 -12.60 2.58
CA SER A 291 -0.87 -12.42 3.99
C SER A 291 -1.99 -12.92 4.94
N SER A 292 -2.28 -12.17 6.00
CA SER A 292 -3.31 -12.53 6.99
C SER A 292 -4.75 -12.44 6.47
N TYR A 293 -5.00 -11.86 5.28
CA TYR A 293 -6.34 -11.89 4.67
C TYR A 293 -6.81 -13.31 4.38
N ALA A 294 -5.87 -14.26 4.25
CA ALA A 294 -6.17 -15.69 4.14
C ALA A 294 -7.03 -16.23 5.30
N TRP A 295 -7.02 -15.54 6.45
CA TRP A 295 -7.69 -15.97 7.68
C TRP A 295 -8.94 -15.16 8.00
N ASP A 296 -9.21 -14.11 7.23
CA ASP A 296 -10.35 -13.23 7.44
C ASP A 296 -11.60 -13.89 6.83
N PRO A 297 -12.62 -14.22 7.63
CA PRO A 297 -13.84 -14.85 7.13
C PRO A 297 -14.65 -13.93 6.19
N ASP A 298 -14.42 -12.62 6.25
CA ASP A 298 -15.10 -11.62 5.41
C ASP A 298 -14.30 -11.30 4.13
N TYR A 299 -13.19 -11.99 3.89
CA TYR A 299 -12.40 -11.85 2.67
C TYR A 299 -13.02 -12.68 1.53
N GLU A 300 -13.79 -12.01 0.67
CA GLU A 300 -14.47 -12.57 -0.51
C GLU A 300 -13.51 -12.84 -1.70
N GLY A 301 -12.29 -13.31 -1.43
CA GLY A 301 -11.33 -13.70 -2.47
C GLY A 301 -11.58 -15.12 -2.96
N ASP A 302 -12.57 -15.31 -3.82
CA ASP A 302 -12.99 -16.64 -4.25
C ASP A 302 -11.94 -17.38 -5.12
N ARG A 303 -11.01 -16.67 -5.79
CA ARG A 303 -10.00 -17.26 -6.68
C ARG A 303 -8.75 -16.40 -6.80
N SER A 304 -7.58 -17.00 -6.55
CA SER A 304 -6.32 -16.42 -7.03
C SER A 304 -6.31 -16.42 -8.58
N ARG A 305 -5.75 -15.38 -9.21
CA ARG A 305 -5.42 -15.35 -10.66
C ARG A 305 -4.55 -16.55 -11.08
N CYS A 306 -3.94 -17.17 -10.07
CA CYS A 306 -3.02 -18.28 -10.12
C CYS A 306 -3.71 -19.66 -10.03
N GLY A 307 -5.05 -19.69 -9.99
CA GLY A 307 -5.85 -20.87 -10.36
C GLY A 307 -6.06 -21.93 -9.27
N ARG A 308 -5.83 -21.63 -7.99
CA ARG A 308 -6.18 -22.54 -6.88
C ARG A 308 -7.17 -21.89 -5.92
N GLU A 309 -8.21 -22.63 -5.57
CA GLU A 309 -9.08 -22.34 -4.44
C GLU A 309 -8.27 -22.43 -3.15
N TYR A 310 -8.53 -21.52 -2.21
CA TYR A 310 -7.85 -21.54 -0.92
C TYR A 310 -8.34 -22.74 -0.10
N PRO A 311 -7.42 -23.56 0.45
CA PRO A 311 -7.82 -24.63 1.34
C PRO A 311 -8.51 -24.04 2.58
N PRO A 312 -9.55 -24.71 3.13
CA PRO A 312 -10.16 -24.27 4.38
C PRO A 312 -9.11 -24.27 5.50
N ALA A 313 -9.15 -23.20 6.31
CA ALA A 313 -8.23 -22.99 7.44
C ALA A 313 -8.70 -23.66 8.74
N ASP A 314 -9.92 -24.21 8.78
CA ASP A 314 -10.55 -24.72 10.00
C ASP A 314 -9.72 -25.80 10.69
N GLY A 315 -9.35 -25.53 11.95
CA GLY A 315 -8.63 -26.45 12.84
C GLY A 315 -7.17 -26.70 12.47
N ARG A 316 -6.58 -25.88 11.60
CA ARG A 316 -5.18 -26.03 11.14
C ARG A 316 -4.27 -24.93 11.68
N GLU A 317 -2.99 -25.25 11.82
CA GLU A 317 -1.97 -24.28 12.21
C GLU A 317 -1.77 -23.26 11.07
N ARG A 318 -1.82 -21.96 11.39
CA ARG A 318 -1.62 -20.88 10.42
C ARG A 318 -0.13 -20.57 10.32
N ALA A 319 0.35 -20.47 9.10
CA ALA A 319 1.73 -20.15 8.81
C ALA A 319 1.83 -19.18 7.63
N LEU A 320 2.99 -18.56 7.51
CA LEU A 320 3.29 -17.55 6.52
C LEU A 320 4.46 -18.01 5.67
N SER A 321 4.38 -17.82 4.35
CA SER A 321 5.55 -17.91 3.48
C SER A 321 6.13 -16.51 3.30
N LEU A 322 7.44 -16.36 3.50
CA LEU A 322 8.14 -15.10 3.15
C LEU A 322 8.50 -15.02 1.66
N ALA A 323 8.24 -16.06 0.88
CA ALA A 323 8.49 -16.06 -0.56
C ALA A 323 7.22 -15.71 -1.34
N PHE A 324 7.34 -14.86 -2.36
CA PHE A 324 6.28 -14.65 -3.34
C PHE A 324 5.90 -15.96 -4.03
N SER A 325 4.61 -16.12 -4.33
CA SER A 325 4.12 -17.27 -5.10
C SER A 325 4.77 -17.31 -6.49
N THR A 326 4.82 -18.48 -7.14
CA THR A 326 5.30 -18.58 -8.54
C THR A 326 4.56 -17.63 -9.49
N CYS A 327 3.28 -17.38 -9.21
CA CYS A 327 2.45 -16.48 -10.00
C CYS A 327 2.80 -15.01 -9.77
N ALA A 328 2.99 -14.60 -8.50
CA ALA A 328 3.52 -13.29 -8.15
C ALA A 328 4.91 -13.07 -8.78
N ARG A 329 5.80 -14.07 -8.72
CA ARG A 329 7.13 -13.99 -9.35
C ARG A 329 7.08 -13.79 -10.87
N ARG A 330 6.09 -14.34 -11.57
CA ARG A 330 5.87 -14.07 -13.00
C ARG A 330 5.36 -12.65 -13.25
N GLY A 331 4.53 -12.12 -12.34
CA GLY A 331 4.12 -10.72 -12.38
C GLY A 331 5.34 -9.79 -12.22
N LEU A 332 6.19 -10.09 -11.24
CA LEU A 332 7.45 -9.37 -11.00
C LEU A 332 8.43 -9.48 -12.17
N GLU A 333 8.56 -10.65 -12.81
CA GLU A 333 9.39 -10.80 -14.02
C GLU A 333 8.91 -9.91 -15.19
N SER A 334 7.63 -9.52 -15.19
CA SER A 334 7.06 -8.58 -16.17
C SER A 334 7.06 -7.11 -15.73
N TYR A 335 7.64 -6.79 -14.58
CA TYR A 335 7.76 -5.42 -14.10
C TYR A 335 8.68 -4.63 -15.04
N ASP A 336 8.17 -3.52 -15.56
CA ASP A 336 8.83 -2.69 -16.58
C ASP A 336 9.16 -1.27 -16.08
N GLY A 337 9.03 -1.03 -14.78
CA GLY A 337 9.27 0.28 -14.19
C GLY A 337 8.18 1.31 -14.46
N THR A 338 7.07 0.93 -15.12
CA THR A 338 5.98 1.87 -15.43
C THR A 338 4.76 1.66 -14.57
N GLY A 339 4.67 2.44 -13.50
CA GLY A 339 3.49 2.59 -12.67
C GLY A 339 3.17 4.06 -12.43
N LEU A 340 2.54 4.72 -13.41
CA LEU A 340 1.91 6.04 -13.27
C LEU A 340 0.54 6.04 -13.94
#